data_AF-A0ABC8VTX7-F1
#
_entry.id   AF-A0ABC8VTX7-F1
#
_cell.length_a   1.000
_cell.length_b   1.000
_cell.length_c   1.000
_cell.angle_alpha   90.00
_cell.angle_beta   90.00
_cell.angle_gamma   90.00
#
_symmetry.space_group_name_H-M   'P 1'
#
loop_
_entity.id
_entity.type
_entity.pdbx_description
1 polymer ?
#
loop_
_entity_poly.entity_id
_entity_poly.type
_entity_poly.pdbx_seq_one_letter_code
_entity_poly.pdbx_strand_id
1 'polypeptide(L)'
;MLLPFPLIPLLELSDPRVSKTYGLALDRETLEILTRAAGQRGVQVFAKVLWGDPARKLAEAVHKVPLQWLVVGNRGLSTVKRVLMGSVSTYVVNHAACPVTVVRENMLPSALTTNK
;
A
#
# COMPACT_ATOMS: atom_id res chain seq x y z
N MET A 1 16.40 16.86 -13.69
CA MET A 1 16.69 15.42 -13.48
C MET A 1 15.34 14.71 -13.41
N LEU A 2 14.86 14.20 -14.55
CA LEU A 2 13.52 13.65 -14.74
C LEU A 2 13.36 12.39 -13.89
N LEU A 3 12.36 12.33 -13.02
CA LEU A 3 12.05 11.11 -12.26
C LEU A 3 11.70 9.99 -13.24
N PRO A 4 12.38 8.83 -13.24
CA PRO A 4 12.19 7.83 -14.29
C PRO A 4 10.85 7.07 -14.24
N PHE A 5 9.89 7.42 -13.36
CA PHE A 5 8.63 6.67 -13.24
C PHE A 5 7.44 7.57 -12.87
N PRO A 6 6.43 7.70 -13.75
CA PRO A 6 5.29 8.61 -13.56
C PRO A 6 4.37 8.16 -12.43
N LEU A 7 3.58 9.10 -11.90
CA LEU A 7 2.38 8.78 -11.14
C LEU A 7 1.32 8.29 -12.14
N ILE A 8 0.89 7.04 -12.00
CA ILE A 8 -0.04 6.38 -12.92
C ILE A 8 -1.46 6.57 -12.38
N PRO A 9 -2.36 7.29 -13.06
CA PRO A 9 -3.75 7.39 -12.62
C PRO A 9 -4.40 6.01 -12.46
N LEU A 10 -5.27 5.84 -11.47
CA LEU A 10 -5.95 4.56 -11.22
C LEU A 10 -6.67 4.01 -12.47
N LEU A 11 -7.25 4.89 -13.28
CA LEU A 11 -7.89 4.51 -14.55
C LEU A 11 -6.89 3.87 -15.52
N GLU A 12 -5.70 4.45 -15.65
CA GLU A 12 -4.65 3.91 -16.53
C GLU A 12 -4.08 2.61 -15.96
N LEU A 13 -3.90 2.54 -14.63
CA LEU A 13 -3.42 1.34 -13.94
C LEU A 13 -4.36 0.14 -14.12
N SER A 14 -5.67 0.41 -14.26
CA SER A 14 -6.69 -0.62 -14.46
C SER A 14 -6.59 -1.30 -15.83
N ASP A 15 -5.86 -0.71 -16.79
CA ASP A 15 -5.57 -1.33 -18.07
C ASP A 15 -4.57 -2.49 -17.87
N PRO A 16 -4.93 -3.74 -18.25
CA PRO A 16 -4.04 -4.89 -18.15
C PRO A 16 -2.71 -4.73 -18.91
N ARG A 17 -2.67 -3.89 -19.94
CA ARG A 17 -1.46 -3.62 -20.73
C ARG A 17 -0.47 -2.78 -19.92
N VAL A 18 -0.97 -1.78 -19.22
CA VAL A 18 -0.17 -0.87 -18.39
C VAL A 18 0.35 -1.61 -17.16
N SER A 19 -0.52 -2.29 -16.42
CA SER A 19 -0.11 -3.05 -15.22
C SER A 19 0.95 -4.11 -15.53
N LYS A 20 0.83 -4.81 -16.68
CA LYS A 20 1.85 -5.76 -17.16
C LYS A 20 3.20 -5.12 -17.44
N THR A 21 3.26 -3.90 -18.00
CA THR A 21 4.53 -3.16 -18.20
C THR A 21 5.31 -2.99 -16.90
N TYR A 22 4.60 -2.89 -15.78
CA TYR A 22 5.19 -2.73 -14.45
C TYR A 22 5.32 -4.03 -13.65
N GLY A 23 4.97 -5.18 -14.23
CA GLY A 23 4.99 -6.47 -13.56
C GLY A 23 3.96 -6.59 -12.41
N LEU A 24 2.89 -5.80 -12.45
CA LEU A 24 1.84 -5.83 -11.44
C LEU A 24 0.76 -6.84 -11.81
N ALA A 25 0.42 -7.71 -10.86
CA ALA A 25 -0.77 -8.55 -10.88
C ALA A 25 -1.80 -7.99 -9.89
N LEU A 26 -2.50 -6.93 -10.29
CA LEU A 26 -3.62 -6.40 -9.51
C LEU A 26 -4.83 -7.31 -9.73
N ASP A 27 -5.39 -7.84 -8.65
CA ASP A 27 -6.63 -8.58 -8.71
C ASP A 27 -7.83 -7.63 -8.93
N ARG A 28 -8.91 -8.19 -9.50
CA ARG A 28 -10.11 -7.44 -9.84
C ARG A 28 -10.78 -6.82 -8.62
N GLU A 29 -10.78 -7.52 -7.48
CA GLU A 29 -11.41 -7.07 -6.25
C GLU A 29 -10.69 -5.82 -5.70
N THR A 30 -9.36 -5.82 -5.68
CA THR A 30 -8.56 -4.66 -5.28
C THR A 30 -8.87 -3.42 -6.14
N LEU A 31 -8.93 -3.58 -7.47
CA LEU A 31 -9.27 -2.48 -8.38
C LEU A 31 -10.70 -1.95 -8.15
N GLU A 32 -11.66 -2.84 -7.93
CA GLU A 32 -13.05 -2.46 -7.63
C GLU A 32 -13.16 -1.69 -6.31
N ILE A 33 -12.46 -2.14 -5.26
CA ILE A 33 -12.42 -1.45 -3.97
C ILE A 33 -11.84 -0.05 -4.11
N LEU A 34 -10.69 0.08 -4.78
CA LEU A 34 -10.03 1.36 -5.00
C LEU A 34 -10.90 2.32 -5.79
N THR A 35 -11.49 1.84 -6.90
CA THR A 35 -12.33 2.66 -7.78
C THR A 35 -13.59 3.14 -7.05
N ARG A 36 -14.26 2.25 -6.32
CA ARG A 36 -15.45 2.58 -5.53
C ARG A 36 -15.12 3.59 -4.43
N ALA A 37 -14.07 3.34 -3.66
CA ALA A 37 -13.67 4.22 -2.56
C ALA A 37 -13.25 5.61 -3.05
N ALA A 38 -12.55 5.67 -4.19
CA ALA A 38 -12.14 6.92 -4.83
C ALA A 38 -13.36 7.73 -5.29
N GLY A 39 -14.28 7.09 -6.02
CA GLY A 39 -15.48 7.74 -6.53
C GLY A 39 -16.40 8.25 -5.42
N GLN A 40 -16.61 7.47 -4.35
CA GLN A 40 -17.44 7.86 -3.22
C GLN A 40 -16.88 9.06 -2.43
N ARG A 41 -15.56 9.23 -2.40
CA ARG A 41 -14.88 10.30 -1.65
C ARG A 41 -14.45 11.48 -2.52
N GLY A 42 -14.61 11.39 -3.84
CA GLY A 42 -14.14 12.41 -4.77
C GLY A 42 -12.61 12.59 -4.75
N VAL A 43 -11.85 11.55 -4.42
CA VAL A 43 -10.38 11.62 -4.33
C VAL A 43 -9.70 11.08 -5.57
N GLN A 44 -8.63 11.73 -5.99
CA GLN A 44 -7.78 11.24 -7.07
C GLN A 44 -6.82 10.18 -6.53
N VAL A 45 -6.74 9.05 -7.23
CA VAL A 45 -5.86 7.94 -6.87
C VAL A 45 -4.81 7.74 -7.95
N PHE A 46 -3.56 7.69 -7.53
CA PHE A 46 -2.41 7.41 -8.38
C PHE A 46 -1.62 6.24 -7.80
N ALA A 47 -1.09 5.41 -8.69
CA ALA A 47 -0.12 4.40 -8.35
C ALA A 47 1.30 4.88 -8.66
N LYS A 48 2.22 4.44 -7.81
CA LYS A 48 3.65 4.56 -8.05
C LYS A 48 4.29 3.21 -7.80
N VAL A 49 4.98 2.69 -8.82
CA VAL A 49 5.73 1.43 -8.72
C VAL A 49 7.17 1.73 -8.37
N LEU A 50 7.70 1.01 -7.39
CA LEU A 50 9.06 1.15 -6.88
C LEU A 50 9.72 -0.23 -6.89
N TRP A 51 10.92 -0.32 -7.45
CA TRP A 51 11.72 -1.55 -7.45
C TRP A 51 12.88 -1.44 -6.46
N GLY A 52 13.18 -2.56 -5.80
CA GLY A 52 14.24 -2.70 -4.80
C GLY A 52 13.70 -3.15 -3.44
N ASP A 53 14.47 -2.89 -2.39
CA ASP A 53 14.06 -3.19 -1.02
C ASP A 53 12.84 -2.33 -0.62
N PRO A 54 11.69 -2.94 -0.26
CA PRO A 54 10.46 -2.20 0.01
C PRO A 54 10.60 -1.17 1.14
N ALA A 55 11.34 -1.53 2.19
CA ALA A 55 11.50 -0.69 3.37
C ALA A 55 12.27 0.60 3.05
N ARG A 56 13.42 0.46 2.37
CA ARG A 56 14.21 1.60 1.88
C ARG A 56 13.47 2.40 0.83
N LYS A 57 12.79 1.75 -0.12
CA LYS A 57 12.08 2.45 -1.21
C LYS A 57 10.92 3.28 -0.71
N LEU A 58 10.17 2.80 0.28
CA LEU A 58 9.11 3.59 0.92
C LEU A 58 9.68 4.80 1.66
N ALA A 59 10.74 4.63 2.45
CA ALA A 59 11.40 5.75 3.14
C ALA A 59 11.96 6.79 2.15
N GLU A 60 12.61 6.36 1.06
CA GLU A 60 13.07 7.24 -0.02
C GLU A 60 11.92 7.96 -0.73
N ALA A 61 10.80 7.27 -0.96
CA ALA A 61 9.67 7.82 -1.71
C ALA A 61 9.03 9.01 -0.99
N VAL A 62 8.98 8.99 0.34
CA VAL A 62 8.50 10.11 1.17
C VAL A 62 9.34 11.38 1.00
N HIS A 63 10.62 11.27 0.64
CA HIS A 63 11.45 12.43 0.33
C HIS A 63 11.28 12.93 -1.11
N LYS A 64 11.03 12.01 -2.06
CA LYS A 64 10.96 12.31 -3.49
C LYS A 64 9.57 12.78 -3.92
N VAL A 65 8.55 12.38 -3.18
CA VAL A 65 7.16 12.79 -3.33
C VAL A 65 6.80 13.51 -2.03
N PRO A 66 6.24 14.74 -2.06
CA PRO A 66 5.89 15.48 -0.85
C PRO A 66 4.68 14.85 -0.14
N LEU A 67 4.87 13.63 0.38
CA LEU A 67 3.86 12.86 1.09
C LEU A 67 3.73 13.42 2.50
N GLN A 68 2.53 13.89 2.83
CA GLN A 68 2.21 14.38 4.17
C GLN A 68 1.89 13.24 5.14
N TRP A 69 1.61 12.04 4.62
CA TRP A 69 1.20 10.88 5.39
C TRP A 69 1.51 9.59 4.64
N LEU A 70 1.98 8.57 5.36
CA LEU A 70 2.21 7.23 4.81
C LEU A 70 1.36 6.20 5.56
N VAL A 71 0.53 5.47 4.82
CA VAL A 71 -0.30 4.39 5.36
C VAL A 71 0.25 3.06 4.85
N VAL A 72 0.54 2.13 5.76
CA VAL A 72 1.02 0.78 5.43
C VAL A 72 0.18 -0.26 6.14
N GLY A 73 -0.04 -1.40 5.48
CA GLY A 73 -0.67 -2.56 6.10
C GLY A 73 0.28 -3.33 7.01
N ASN A 74 -0.28 -4.18 7.87
CA ASN A 74 0.44 -5.18 8.66
C ASN A 74 0.26 -6.62 8.11
N ARG A 75 -0.24 -6.80 6.88
CA ARG A 75 -0.44 -8.14 6.33
C ARG A 75 0.92 -8.82 6.15
N GLY A 76 1.23 -9.75 7.06
CA GLY A 76 2.38 -10.64 6.96
C GLY A 76 2.13 -11.66 5.85
N LEU A 77 2.82 -11.51 4.72
CA LEU A 77 3.11 -12.65 3.84
C LEU A 77 4.05 -13.68 4.52
N SER A 78 4.55 -13.37 5.71
CA SER A 78 5.34 -14.26 6.56
C SER A 78 4.46 -14.84 7.67
N THR A 79 4.48 -16.17 7.79
CA THR A 79 3.74 -17.03 8.74
C THR A 79 4.09 -16.79 10.23
N VAL A 80 4.76 -15.67 10.56
CA VAL A 80 5.23 -15.37 11.91
C VAL A 80 4.11 -14.66 12.66
N LYS A 81 3.11 -15.43 13.09
CA LYS A 81 1.94 -15.01 13.91
C LYS A 81 2.28 -14.26 15.22
N ARG A 82 3.55 -13.97 15.52
CA ARG A 82 4.03 -13.45 16.81
C ARG A 82 4.68 -12.07 16.75
N VAL A 83 5.01 -11.52 15.58
CA VAL A 83 5.60 -10.16 15.52
C VAL A 83 4.47 -9.13 15.40
N LEU A 84 4.35 -8.24 16.38
CA LEU A 84 3.29 -7.23 16.46
C LEU A 84 3.29 -6.24 15.27
N MET A 85 4.44 -6.07 14.59
CA MET A 85 4.65 -5.22 13.41
C MET A 85 5.64 -5.87 12.43
N GLY A 86 5.29 -6.01 11.15
CA GLY A 86 6.20 -6.55 10.13
C GLY A 86 7.51 -5.76 9.96
N SER A 87 8.53 -6.37 9.34
CA SER A 87 9.86 -5.75 9.16
C SER A 87 9.81 -4.44 8.35
N VAL A 88 9.03 -4.41 7.27
CA VAL A 88 8.84 -3.21 6.44
C VAL A 88 8.14 -2.10 7.23
N SER A 89 7.02 -2.40 7.89
CA SER A 89 6.27 -1.42 8.67
C SER A 89 7.10 -0.88 9.84
N THR A 90 7.86 -1.75 10.51
CA THR A 90 8.80 -1.37 11.58
C THR A 90 9.88 -0.43 11.05
N TYR A 91 10.50 -0.75 9.91
CA TYR A 91 11.53 0.09 9.33
C TYR A 91 10.98 1.47 8.95
N VAL A 92 9.85 1.51 8.24
CA VAL A 92 9.25 2.75 7.75
C VAL A 92 8.80 3.65 8.91
N VAL A 93 8.22 3.11 9.98
CA VAL A 93 7.86 3.88 11.18
C VAL A 93 9.07 4.59 11.80
N ASN A 94 10.24 3.96 11.77
CA ASN A 94 11.46 4.52 12.36
C ASN A 94 12.23 5.48 11.45
N HIS A 95 12.02 5.43 10.13
CA HIS A 95 12.88 6.13 9.15
C HIS A 95 12.14 7.04 8.17
N ALA A 96 10.82 6.95 8.05
CA ALA A 96 10.08 7.84 7.16
C ALA A 96 10.08 9.27 7.69
N ALA A 97 10.26 10.25 6.80
CA ALA A 97 10.23 11.67 7.13
C ALA A 97 8.81 12.26 7.27
N CYS A 98 7.78 11.43 7.31
CA CYS A 98 6.38 11.84 7.47
C CYS A 98 5.68 10.96 8.52
N PRO A 99 4.53 11.41 9.06
CA PRO A 99 3.66 10.57 9.87
C PRO A 99 3.35 9.23 9.20
N VAL A 100 3.38 8.13 9.96
CA VAL A 100 3.10 6.78 9.49
C VAL A 100 1.93 6.18 10.26
N THR A 101 0.94 5.63 9.54
CA THR A 101 -0.14 4.82 10.11
C THR A 101 0.02 3.38 9.69
N VAL A 102 0.03 2.48 10.67
CA VAL A 102 0.05 1.04 10.43
C VAL A 102 -1.35 0.48 10.65
N VAL A 103 -1.97 0.01 9.58
CA VAL A 103 -3.30 -0.61 9.62
C VAL A 103 -3.15 -2.11 9.88
N ARG A 104 -3.69 -2.57 11.01
CA ARG A 104 -3.78 -4.00 11.34
C ARG A 104 -5.15 -4.52 10.96
N GLU A 105 -5.19 -5.72 10.40
CA GLU A 105 -6.44 -6.45 10.24
C GLU A 105 -6.93 -6.81 11.64
N ASN A 106 -8.14 -6.40 11.99
CA ASN A 106 -8.74 -6.75 13.27
C ASN A 106 -8.82 -8.27 13.38
N MET A 107 -7.95 -8.89 14.17
CA MET A 107 -8.33 -10.11 14.86
C MET A 107 -9.41 -9.73 15.86
N LEU A 108 -10.67 -9.76 15.41
CA LEU A 108 -11.74 -10.03 16.36
C LEU A 108 -11.37 -11.37 17.03
N PRO A 109 -11.33 -11.45 18.37
CA PRO A 109 -11.11 -12.72 19.04
C PRO A 109 -12.14 -13.73 18.51
N SER A 110 -11.67 -14.91 18.10
CA SER A 110 -12.52 -16.02 17.66
C SER A 110 -13.56 -16.47 18.72
N ALA A 111 -13.49 -15.90 19.93
CA ALA A 111 -14.44 -16.11 21.01
C ALA A 111 -15.80 -15.39 20.82
N LEU A 112 -15.98 -14.56 19.78
CA LEU A 112 -17.26 -13.87 19.52
C LEU A 112 -18.00 -14.37 18.27
N THR A 113 -17.59 -15.48 17.66
CA THR A 113 -18.29 -16.11 16.52
C THR A 113 -18.97 -17.43 16.87
N THR A 114 -19.52 -17.56 18.08
CA THR A 114 -20.60 -18.51 18.36
C THR A 114 -21.90 -17.74 18.59
N ASN A 115 -22.58 -17.42 17.50
CA ASN A 115 -24.04 -17.53 17.35
C ASN A 115 -24.44 -17.02 15.96
N LYS A 116 -24.61 -17.93 14.99
CA LYS A 116 -25.90 -18.19 14.34
C LYS A 116 -25.82 -19.45 13.49
#